data_AF-A0A516R1B0-F1
#
_entry.id   AF-A0A516R1B0-F1
#
_cell.length_a   1.000
_cell.length_b   1.000
_cell.length_c   1.000
_cell.angle_alpha   90.00
_cell.angle_beta   90.00
_cell.angle_gamma   90.00
#
_symmetry.space_group_name_H-M   'P 1'
#
loop_
_entity.id
_entity.type
_entity.pdbx_description
1 polymer ?
#
loop_
_entity_poly.entity_id
_entity_poly.type
_entity_poly.pdbx_seq_one_letter_code
_entity_poly.pdbx_strand_id
1 'polypeptide(L)'
;MGGGRRAGSPAADGPQGLTGTRGGARQALGPAPIGLRPGLNGPCSAPRSSTRPVVAGPYETRHEEVVYAIDEALRIIDTYEPPSHPHVEVPPAEGSGHGATEAPCGLLYHRCALDADGTVTDALLVPPTGQNQGAIEADLRRTASRALAARDVTDAELTDLCERAIRNHDPCISCSTHFLDLTVDRTTGGSRA
;
A
#
# COMPACT_ATOMS: atom_id res chain seq x y z
N MET A 1 23.79 15.10 -49.96
CA MET A 1 24.93 15.92 -49.50
C MET A 1 24.68 16.32 -48.05
N GLY A 2 25.67 16.11 -47.16
CA GLY A 2 25.67 16.52 -45.74
C GLY A 2 24.83 15.60 -44.82
N GLY A 3 25.35 14.67 -44.02
CA GLY A 3 26.72 14.47 -43.56
C GLY A 3 26.94 15.07 -42.17
N GLY A 4 26.40 14.41 -41.13
CA GLY A 4 26.69 14.71 -39.72
C GLY A 4 27.11 13.46 -38.97
N ARG A 5 28.36 13.03 -39.17
CA ARG A 5 29.00 11.96 -38.39
C ARG A 5 29.32 12.49 -36.98
N ARG A 6 29.07 11.71 -35.93
CA ARG A 6 29.94 11.72 -34.76
C ARG A 6 30.45 10.31 -34.50
N ALA A 7 31.73 10.28 -34.14
CA ALA A 7 32.68 9.20 -34.21
C ALA A 7 32.35 8.02 -33.27
N GLY A 8 32.88 6.85 -33.62
CA GLY A 8 32.75 5.63 -32.82
C GLY A 8 33.90 5.39 -31.85
N SER A 9 33.54 4.58 -30.83
CA SER A 9 34.33 3.56 -30.11
C SER A 9 35.43 3.99 -29.12
N PRO A 10 35.68 3.22 -28.03
CA PRO A 10 35.74 1.75 -28.04
C PRO A 10 35.00 1.00 -26.92
N ALA A 11 34.83 -0.30 -27.17
CA ALA A 11 34.51 -1.32 -26.19
C ALA A 11 35.55 -1.36 -25.06
N ALA A 12 35.09 -1.54 -23.82
CA ALA A 12 35.91 -1.95 -22.69
C ALA A 12 35.11 -2.94 -21.83
N ASP A 13 35.70 -4.10 -21.60
CA ASP A 13 35.22 -5.21 -20.79
C ASP A 13 35.19 -4.89 -19.28
N GLY A 14 34.09 -5.29 -18.61
CA GLY A 14 34.00 -5.60 -17.17
C GLY A 14 33.66 -4.46 -16.18
N PRO A 15 33.29 -4.80 -14.93
CA PRO A 15 32.13 -5.61 -14.54
C PRO A 15 30.84 -4.76 -14.61
N GLN A 16 29.70 -5.36 -14.95
CA GLN A 16 28.41 -4.68 -14.97
C GLN A 16 27.98 -4.30 -13.55
N GLY A 17 28.38 -3.11 -13.10
CA GLY A 17 27.79 -2.44 -11.95
C GLY A 17 26.36 -2.05 -12.31
N LEU A 18 25.39 -2.77 -11.76
CA LEU A 18 23.98 -2.40 -11.75
C LEU A 18 23.83 -1.04 -11.05
N THR A 19 23.95 0.04 -11.81
CA THR A 19 23.55 1.38 -11.38
C THR A 19 22.09 1.58 -11.76
N GLY A 20 21.22 0.75 -11.16
CA GLY A 20 19.79 1.02 -11.14
C GLY A 20 19.57 2.26 -10.28
N THR A 21 19.08 3.34 -10.89
CA THR A 21 18.55 4.48 -10.14
C THR A 21 17.45 3.95 -9.24
N ARG A 22 17.66 4.07 -7.92
CA ARG A 22 16.67 3.73 -6.90
C ARG A 22 15.39 4.52 -7.18
N GLY A 23 14.42 3.91 -7.86
CA GLY A 23 13.02 4.31 -7.85
C GLY A 23 12.38 4.02 -6.49
N GLY A 24 13.06 4.42 -5.40
CA GLY A 24 12.42 4.51 -4.11
C GLY A 24 11.55 5.75 -4.18
N ALA A 25 10.23 5.58 -4.08
CA ALA A 25 9.34 6.67 -3.72
C ALA A 25 9.89 7.27 -2.42
N ARG A 26 10.65 8.36 -2.54
CA ARG A 26 11.09 9.16 -1.41
C ARG A 26 9.81 9.77 -0.86
N GLN A 27 9.28 9.18 0.22
CA GLN A 27 8.26 9.80 1.04
C GLN A 27 8.86 11.06 1.66
N ALA A 28 8.75 12.19 0.95
CA ALA A 28 8.96 13.50 1.51
C ALA A 28 7.61 14.00 2.05
N LEU A 29 7.17 13.39 3.15
CA LEU A 29 6.19 14.01 4.03
C LEU A 29 6.92 15.16 4.75
N GLY A 30 6.92 16.35 4.15
CA GLY A 30 7.27 17.57 4.87
C GLY A 30 6.26 17.80 6.01
N PRO A 31 6.66 18.37 7.16
CA PRO A 31 5.75 18.60 8.27
C PRO A 31 4.76 19.72 7.89
N ALA A 32 3.54 19.36 7.51
CA ALA A 32 2.43 20.30 7.52
C ALA A 32 1.93 20.43 8.97
N PRO A 33 1.71 21.65 9.51
CA PRO A 33 1.26 21.83 10.88
C PRO A 33 -0.25 21.56 10.93
N ILE A 34 -0.64 20.30 10.94
CA ILE A 34 -2.01 19.92 11.29
C ILE A 34 -2.08 20.00 12.81
N GLY A 35 -2.67 21.08 13.31
CA GLY A 35 -3.00 21.28 14.71
C GLY A 35 -4.04 20.26 15.17
N LEU A 36 -3.63 19.02 15.38
CA LEU A 36 -4.39 18.02 16.12
C LEU A 36 -4.32 18.41 17.60
N ARG A 37 -5.46 18.84 18.15
CA ARG A 37 -5.63 18.97 19.60
C ARG A 37 -5.41 17.56 20.20
N PRO A 38 -4.47 17.36 21.13
CA PRO A 38 -4.26 16.06 21.74
C PRO A 38 -5.42 15.81 22.72
N GLY A 39 -6.42 15.06 22.26
CA GLY A 39 -7.67 14.81 22.97
C GLY A 39 -8.02 13.33 23.11
N LEU A 40 -7.05 12.42 23.10
CA LEU A 40 -7.26 10.99 23.34
C LEU A 40 -6.19 10.42 24.28
N ASN A 41 -6.00 11.06 25.45
CA ASN A 41 -5.29 10.48 26.59
C ASN A 41 -6.29 9.94 27.63
N GLY A 42 -7.39 9.36 27.17
CA GLY A 42 -8.33 8.61 28.03
C GLY A 42 -7.91 7.14 28.06
N PRO A 43 -7.82 6.48 29.23
CA PRO A 43 -7.63 5.04 29.25
C PRO A 43 -8.83 4.37 28.57
N CYS A 44 -8.59 3.62 27.50
CA CYS A 44 -9.57 2.74 26.89
C CYS A 44 -10.09 1.79 27.97
N SER A 45 -11.31 2.02 28.44
CA SER A 45 -11.97 1.23 29.48
C SER A 45 -12.60 -0.04 28.89
N ALA A 46 -11.81 -0.80 28.13
CA ALA A 46 -12.20 -2.16 27.79
C ALA A 46 -12.15 -3.01 29.08
N PRO A 47 -13.14 -3.90 29.32
CA PRO A 47 -13.11 -4.78 30.47
C PRO A 47 -11.83 -5.62 30.42
N ARG A 48 -10.97 -5.47 31.43
CA ARG A 48 -9.73 -6.24 31.58
C ARG A 48 -10.07 -7.72 31.78
N SER A 49 -10.22 -8.46 30.70
CA SER A 49 -10.16 -9.91 30.75
C SER A 49 -8.69 -10.29 30.98
N SER A 50 -8.46 -11.10 32.01
CA SER A 50 -7.15 -11.58 32.40
C SER A 50 -6.59 -12.53 31.34
N THR A 51 -5.89 -12.00 30.34
CA THR A 51 -5.14 -12.83 29.41
C THR A 51 -3.74 -12.25 29.30
N ARG A 52 -2.74 -13.16 29.34
CA ARG A 52 -1.29 -12.91 29.30
C ARG A 52 -0.89 -11.86 28.26
N PRO A 53 0.32 -11.25 28.32
CA PRO A 53 0.79 -10.39 27.24
C PRO A 53 0.84 -11.22 25.96
N VAL A 54 -0.20 -11.07 25.14
CA VAL A 54 -0.27 -11.64 23.82
C VAL A 54 0.79 -10.90 23.03
N VAL A 55 1.76 -11.62 22.48
CA VAL A 55 2.63 -11.07 21.45
C VAL A 55 1.73 -10.91 20.25
N ALA A 56 1.01 -9.78 20.18
CA ALA A 56 -0.05 -9.54 19.23
C ALA A 56 0.48 -9.74 17.81
N GLY A 57 0.18 -10.90 17.24
CA GLY A 57 0.34 -11.14 15.83
C GLY A 57 -0.72 -10.33 15.08
N PRO A 58 -0.49 -9.98 13.79
CA PRO A 58 -1.46 -9.21 13.00
C PRO A 58 -2.88 -9.79 12.98
N TYR A 59 -3.02 -11.12 13.09
CA TYR A 59 -4.33 -11.78 13.16
C TYR A 59 -5.09 -11.54 14.45
N GLU A 60 -4.40 -11.44 15.58
CA GLU A 60 -5.05 -11.25 16.88
C GLU A 60 -5.67 -9.84 16.94
N THR A 61 -4.95 -8.83 16.44
CA THR A 61 -5.49 -7.47 16.27
C THR A 61 -6.67 -7.44 15.29
N ARG A 62 -6.60 -8.18 14.17
CA ARG A 62 -7.69 -8.21 13.18
C ARG A 62 -9.00 -8.77 13.76
N HIS A 63 -8.93 -9.77 14.66
CA HIS A 63 -10.13 -10.30 15.31
C HIS A 63 -10.81 -9.24 16.20
N GLU A 64 -10.03 -8.46 16.94
CA GLU A 64 -10.55 -7.36 17.76
C GLU A 64 -11.21 -6.27 16.88
N GLU A 65 -10.59 -5.93 15.75
CA GLU A 65 -11.16 -5.00 14.77
C GLU A 65 -12.50 -5.49 14.20
N VAL A 66 -12.64 -6.78 13.92
CA VAL A 66 -13.91 -7.36 13.45
C VAL A 66 -15.00 -7.24 14.50
N VAL A 67 -14.69 -7.56 15.77
CA VAL A 67 -15.66 -7.42 16.87
C VAL A 67 -16.07 -5.96 17.02
N TYR A 68 -15.10 -5.04 17.00
CA TYR A 68 -15.38 -3.61 17.04
C TYR A 68 -16.25 -3.15 15.86
N ALA A 69 -15.94 -3.59 14.63
CA ALA A 69 -16.72 -3.22 13.45
C ALA A 69 -18.17 -3.71 13.52
N ILE A 70 -18.41 -4.89 14.11
CA ILE A 70 -19.76 -5.42 14.34
C ILE A 70 -20.49 -4.58 15.38
N ASP A 71 -19.86 -4.26 16.51
CA ASP A 71 -20.45 -3.44 17.57
C ASP A 71 -20.80 -2.03 17.06
N GLU A 72 -19.88 -1.42 16.30
CA GLU A 72 -20.09 -0.13 15.69
C GLU A 72 -21.21 -0.15 14.63
N ALA A 73 -21.30 -1.22 13.84
CA ALA A 73 -22.39 -1.39 12.89
C ALA A 73 -23.76 -1.49 13.59
N LEU A 74 -23.86 -2.25 14.68
CA LEU A 74 -25.08 -2.33 15.48
C LEU A 74 -25.44 -0.96 16.06
N ARG A 75 -24.46 -0.25 16.63
CA ARG A 75 -24.65 1.11 17.17
C ARG A 75 -25.16 2.08 16.09
N ILE A 76 -24.60 2.03 14.87
CA ILE A 76 -25.06 2.87 13.75
C ILE A 76 -26.49 2.52 13.39
N ILE A 77 -26.83 1.24 13.26
CA ILE A 77 -28.20 0.79 12.93
C ILE A 77 -29.20 1.26 13.98
N ASP A 78 -28.88 1.10 15.26
CA ASP A 78 -29.76 1.45 16.38
C ASP A 78 -30.01 2.96 16.50
N THR A 79 -29.06 3.78 16.03
CA THR A 79 -29.12 5.25 16.14
C THR A 79 -29.37 5.95 14.80
N TYR A 80 -29.59 5.19 13.73
CA TYR A 80 -29.76 5.76 12.39
C TYR A 80 -31.08 6.51 12.27
N GLU A 81 -31.00 7.81 12.01
CA GLU A 81 -32.12 8.63 11.60
C GLU A 81 -31.96 8.96 10.10
N PRO A 82 -32.93 8.58 9.24
CA PRO A 82 -32.89 8.92 7.83
C PRO A 82 -32.80 10.44 7.61
N PRO A 83 -31.81 10.94 6.84
CA PRO A 83 -31.79 12.35 6.49
C PRO A 83 -32.93 12.69 5.53
N SER A 84 -33.38 13.94 5.55
CA SER A 84 -34.42 14.42 4.62
C SER A 84 -34.05 14.26 3.15
N HIS A 85 -32.75 14.31 2.84
CA HIS A 85 -32.19 14.15 1.50
C HIS A 85 -30.96 13.23 1.58
N PRO A 86 -30.80 12.26 0.66
CA PRO A 86 -29.72 11.26 0.72
C PRO A 86 -28.35 11.80 0.24
N HIS A 87 -28.30 13.01 -0.27
CA HIS A 87 -27.08 13.68 -0.73
C HIS A 87 -27.21 15.20 -0.61
N VAL A 88 -26.10 15.89 -0.76
CA VAL A 88 -26.03 17.33 -0.96
C VAL A 88 -25.66 17.62 -2.41
N GLU A 89 -26.20 18.69 -2.98
CA GLU A 89 -25.80 19.15 -4.30
C GLU A 89 -24.36 19.67 -4.25
N VAL A 90 -23.51 19.13 -5.13
CA VAL A 90 -22.09 19.53 -5.25
C VAL A 90 -21.85 19.88 -6.71
N PRO A 91 -22.03 21.16 -7.10
CA PRO A 91 -21.78 21.58 -8.47
C PRO A 91 -20.29 21.41 -8.81
N PRO A 92 -19.95 21.06 -10.06
CA PRO A 92 -18.57 21.00 -10.50
C PRO A 92 -17.83 22.31 -10.26
N ALA A 93 -16.60 22.19 -9.78
CA ALA A 93 -15.71 23.31 -9.58
C ALA A 93 -14.26 22.83 -9.70
N GLU A 94 -13.43 23.68 -10.30
CA GLU A 94 -12.00 23.44 -10.37
C GLU A 94 -11.41 23.41 -8.94
N GLY A 95 -10.60 22.40 -8.65
CA GLY A 95 -10.01 22.27 -7.33
C GLY A 95 -9.34 20.94 -7.06
N SER A 96 -8.80 20.78 -5.85
CA SER A 96 -8.19 19.54 -5.40
C SER A 96 -8.85 19.03 -4.13
N GLY A 97 -9.37 17.80 -4.21
CA GLY A 97 -9.96 17.06 -3.10
C GLY A 97 -8.96 16.04 -2.54
N HIS A 98 -8.98 15.88 -1.22
CA HIS A 98 -8.16 14.91 -0.51
C HIS A 98 -9.08 14.07 0.37
N GLY A 99 -8.87 12.76 0.39
CA GLY A 99 -9.61 11.83 1.23
C GLY A 99 -8.68 10.81 1.87
N ALA A 100 -8.91 10.56 3.14
CA ALA A 100 -8.18 9.55 3.91
C ALA A 100 -9.19 8.76 4.75
N THR A 101 -9.07 7.44 4.73
CA THR A 101 -9.87 6.55 5.55
C THR A 101 -9.05 5.33 5.96
N GLU A 102 -9.37 4.74 7.11
CA GLU A 102 -8.80 3.45 7.51
C GLU A 102 -9.52 2.35 6.74
N ALA A 103 -8.81 1.72 5.80
CA ALA A 103 -9.27 0.48 5.19
C ALA A 103 -8.87 -0.71 6.09
N PRO A 104 -9.45 -1.91 5.90
CA PRO A 104 -9.14 -3.06 6.77
C PRO A 104 -7.66 -3.44 6.81
N CYS A 105 -6.90 -3.12 5.76
CA CYS A 105 -5.47 -3.41 5.63
C CYS A 105 -4.56 -2.22 6.00
N GLY A 106 -5.13 -1.12 6.51
CA GLY A 106 -4.44 0.12 6.91
C GLY A 106 -4.95 1.39 6.21
N LEU A 107 -4.22 2.50 6.34
CA LEU A 107 -4.59 3.80 5.80
C LEU A 107 -4.71 3.79 4.27
N LEU A 108 -5.87 4.19 3.75
CA LEU A 108 -6.09 4.50 2.35
C LEU A 108 -6.15 6.02 2.17
N TYR A 109 -5.26 6.55 1.34
CA TYR A 109 -5.25 7.96 0.98
C TYR A 109 -5.48 8.14 -0.53
N HIS A 110 -6.24 9.17 -0.89
CA HIS A 110 -6.41 9.59 -2.27
C HIS A 110 -6.46 11.11 -2.40
N ARG A 111 -5.98 11.60 -3.54
CA ARG A 111 -6.14 12.98 -4.00
C ARG A 111 -6.69 12.97 -5.41
N CYS A 112 -7.68 13.80 -5.68
CA CYS A 112 -8.17 14.07 -7.03
C CYS A 112 -8.06 15.56 -7.31
N ALA A 113 -7.67 15.93 -8.53
CA ALA A 113 -7.80 17.27 -9.07
C ALA A 113 -8.91 17.27 -10.12
N LEU A 114 -9.76 18.30 -10.09
CA LEU A 114 -10.88 18.50 -10.99
C LEU A 114 -10.69 19.81 -11.76
N ASP A 115 -11.16 19.85 -13.01
CA ASP A 115 -11.36 21.10 -13.75
C ASP A 115 -12.75 21.71 -13.47
N ALA A 116 -13.05 22.82 -14.15
CA ALA A 116 -14.26 23.60 -13.91
C ALA A 116 -15.57 22.87 -14.27
N ASP A 117 -15.52 21.93 -15.22
CA ASP A 117 -16.65 21.07 -15.58
C ASP A 117 -16.71 19.77 -14.76
N GLY A 118 -15.72 19.54 -13.89
CA GLY A 118 -15.69 18.42 -12.94
C GLY A 118 -14.98 17.18 -13.46
N THR A 119 -14.30 17.27 -14.60
CA THR A 119 -13.45 16.21 -15.14
C THR A 119 -12.22 16.05 -14.26
N VAL A 120 -11.87 14.80 -13.94
CA VAL A 120 -10.66 14.48 -13.17
C VAL A 120 -9.44 14.69 -14.05
N THR A 121 -8.59 15.65 -13.66
CA THR A 121 -7.35 16.00 -14.38
C THR A 121 -6.12 15.29 -13.82
N ASP A 122 -6.14 14.96 -12.53
CA ASP A 122 -5.08 14.20 -11.85
C ASP A 122 -5.67 13.36 -10.72
N ALA A 123 -5.10 12.18 -10.49
CA ALA A 123 -5.46 11.32 -9.37
C ALA A 123 -4.22 10.65 -8.78
N LEU A 124 -4.08 10.73 -7.45
CA LEU A 124 -3.10 9.99 -6.69
C LEU A 124 -3.82 9.04 -5.73
N LEU A 125 -3.48 7.77 -5.79
CA LEU A 125 -3.99 6.72 -4.91
C LEU A 125 -2.82 6.13 -4.14
N VAL A 126 -2.90 6.16 -2.81
CA VAL A 126 -1.91 5.55 -1.92
C VAL A 126 -2.61 4.45 -1.13
N PRO A 127 -2.60 3.20 -1.64
CA PRO A 127 -3.26 2.07 -1.01
C PRO A 127 -2.49 1.57 0.21
N PRO A 128 -3.15 0.87 1.16
CA PRO A 128 -2.52 0.41 2.40
C PRO A 128 -1.39 -0.59 2.16
N THR A 129 -1.62 -1.59 1.30
CA THR A 129 -0.64 -2.65 1.03
C THR A 129 0.62 -2.12 0.37
N GLY A 130 0.52 -1.14 -0.53
CA GLY A 130 1.69 -0.46 -1.10
C GLY A 130 2.56 0.24 -0.04
N GLN A 131 1.94 0.82 0.99
CA GLN A 131 2.66 1.41 2.12
C GLN A 131 3.32 0.34 3.00
N ASN A 132 2.69 -0.83 3.14
CA ASN A 132 3.16 -1.92 4.00
C ASN A 132 4.20 -2.84 3.33
N GLN A 133 4.48 -2.65 2.04
CA GLN A 133 5.34 -3.54 1.25
C GLN A 133 6.72 -3.76 1.89
N GLY A 134 7.37 -2.69 2.37
CA GLY A 134 8.67 -2.80 3.02
C GLY A 134 8.65 -3.62 4.31
N ALA A 135 7.55 -3.57 5.07
CA ALA A 135 7.40 -4.37 6.28
C ALA A 135 7.16 -5.84 5.96
N ILE A 136 6.34 -6.13 4.94
CA ILE A 136 6.10 -7.50 4.43
C ILE A 136 7.42 -8.15 3.98
N GLU A 137 8.20 -7.44 3.17
CA GLU A 137 9.50 -7.94 2.68
C GLU A 137 10.50 -8.17 3.81
N ALA A 138 10.53 -7.24 4.78
CA ALA A 138 11.41 -7.37 5.94
C ALA A 138 11.00 -8.56 6.82
N ASP A 139 9.70 -8.79 7.02
CA ASP A 139 9.22 -9.94 7.78
C ASP A 139 9.48 -11.27 7.08
N LEU A 140 9.19 -11.34 5.79
CA LEU A 140 9.51 -12.49 4.94
C LEU A 140 11.00 -12.84 5.04
N ARG A 141 11.89 -11.85 4.89
CA ARG A 141 13.33 -12.04 5.01
C ARG A 141 13.72 -12.58 6.38
N ARG A 142 13.20 -12.00 7.47
CA ARG A 142 13.51 -12.46 8.84
C ARG A 142 13.04 -13.89 9.06
N THR A 143 11.81 -14.20 8.64
CA THR A 143 11.18 -15.51 8.82
C THR A 143 11.93 -16.59 8.05
N ALA A 144 12.23 -16.36 6.78
CA ALA A 144 13.01 -17.30 5.97
C ALA A 144 14.43 -17.50 6.53
N SER A 145 15.11 -16.42 6.91
CA SER A 145 16.48 -16.49 7.45
C SER A 145 16.53 -17.30 8.75
N ARG A 146 15.55 -17.12 9.65
CA ARG A 146 15.46 -17.88 10.90
C ARG A 146 15.18 -19.36 10.65
N ALA A 147 14.30 -19.69 9.70
CA ALA A 147 13.98 -21.07 9.38
C ALA A 147 15.22 -21.83 8.84
N LEU A 148 15.95 -21.22 7.91
CA LEU A 148 17.17 -21.78 7.32
C LEU A 148 18.30 -21.95 8.35
N ALA A 149 18.40 -21.07 9.35
CA ALA A 149 19.43 -21.15 10.37
C ALA A 149 19.14 -22.19 11.47
N ALA A 150 17.86 -22.48 11.73
CA ALA A 150 17.45 -23.26 12.90
C ALA A 150 17.24 -24.75 12.63
N ARG A 151 16.94 -25.13 11.39
CA ARG A 151 16.63 -26.52 11.04
C ARG A 151 16.90 -26.79 9.56
N ASP A 152 17.05 -28.07 9.23
CA ASP A 152 17.10 -28.54 7.84
C ASP A 152 15.67 -28.54 7.28
N VAL A 153 15.23 -27.37 6.79
CA VAL A 153 13.91 -27.19 6.17
C VAL A 153 13.91 -27.65 4.73
N THR A 154 12.86 -28.35 4.33
CA THR A 154 12.59 -28.56 2.91
C THR A 154 12.06 -27.28 2.26
N ASP A 155 12.24 -27.17 0.94
CA ASP A 155 11.72 -26.04 0.15
C ASP A 155 10.20 -25.86 0.30
N ALA A 156 9.46 -26.98 0.41
CA ALA A 156 8.01 -26.96 0.59
C ALA A 156 7.63 -26.31 1.94
N GLU A 157 8.28 -26.72 3.04
CA GLU A 157 8.02 -26.15 4.36
C GLU A 157 8.42 -24.67 4.46
N LEU A 158 9.49 -24.29 3.77
CA LEU A 158 9.93 -22.90 3.69
C LEU A 158 8.94 -22.06 2.89
N THR A 159 8.43 -22.59 1.77
CA THR A 159 7.40 -21.94 0.95
C THR A 159 6.14 -21.70 1.77
N ASP A 160 5.60 -22.73 2.43
CA ASP A 160 4.41 -22.61 3.27
C ASP A 160 4.58 -21.57 4.38
N LEU A 161 5.77 -21.52 4.99
CA LEU A 161 6.09 -20.54 6.03
C LEU A 161 6.12 -19.11 5.49
N CYS A 162 6.78 -18.92 4.34
CA CYS A 162 6.86 -17.64 3.65
C CYS A 162 5.48 -17.13 3.22
N GLU A 163 4.63 -18.01 2.67
CA GLU A 163 3.28 -17.63 2.29
C GLU A 163 2.43 -17.24 3.50
N ARG A 164 2.54 -17.97 4.63
CA ARG A 164 1.87 -17.56 5.88
C ARG A 164 2.35 -16.18 6.33
N ALA A 165 3.66 -15.94 6.35
CA ALA A 165 4.22 -14.65 6.73
C ALA A 165 3.62 -13.51 5.89
N ILE A 166 3.51 -13.69 4.58
CA ILE A 166 2.87 -12.70 3.69
C ILE A 166 1.37 -12.56 4.02
N ARG A 167 0.62 -13.66 4.15
CA ARG A 167 -0.82 -13.65 4.44
C ARG A 167 -1.17 -13.02 5.79
N ASN A 168 -0.24 -12.99 6.75
CA ASN A 168 -0.44 -12.30 8.03
C ASN A 168 -0.72 -10.81 7.84
N HIS A 169 -0.18 -10.20 6.78
CA HIS A 169 -0.39 -8.78 6.49
C HIS A 169 -1.71 -8.50 5.77
N ASP A 170 -2.45 -9.52 5.34
CA ASP A 170 -3.65 -9.40 4.48
C ASP A 170 -3.41 -8.48 3.26
N PRO A 171 -2.46 -8.82 2.38
CA PRO A 171 -2.10 -7.94 1.28
C PRO A 171 -3.22 -7.89 0.23
N CYS A 172 -3.82 -6.72 0.00
CA CYS A 172 -4.62 -6.47 -1.19
C CYS A 172 -3.69 -6.16 -2.37
N ILE A 173 -3.22 -7.22 -3.06
CA ILE A 173 -2.31 -7.09 -4.21
C ILE A 173 -3.00 -6.33 -5.35
N SER A 174 -4.28 -6.60 -5.62
CA SER A 174 -5.06 -5.90 -6.66
C SER A 174 -5.15 -4.40 -6.43
N CYS A 175 -5.21 -3.96 -5.17
CA CYS A 175 -5.25 -2.54 -4.79
C CYS A 175 -3.89 -1.84 -4.99
N SER A 176 -2.80 -2.60 -5.15
CA SER A 176 -1.42 -2.08 -5.06
C SER A 176 -0.68 -2.06 -6.39
N THR A 177 -1.31 -2.45 -7.48
CA THR A 177 -0.68 -2.58 -8.81
C THR A 177 -0.68 -1.29 -9.64
N HIS A 178 -0.98 -0.13 -9.05
CA HIS A 178 -1.07 1.17 -9.74
C HIS A 178 0.29 1.86 -9.99
N PHE A 179 1.33 1.09 -10.34
CA PHE A 179 2.71 1.61 -10.48
C PHE A 179 3.42 1.22 -11.79
N LEU A 180 2.82 0.35 -12.61
CA LEU A 180 3.52 -0.23 -13.76
C LEU A 180 3.59 0.77 -14.93
N ASP A 181 4.78 1.31 -15.17
CA ASP A 181 5.14 1.96 -16.43
C ASP A 181 5.77 0.90 -17.37
N LEU A 182 5.10 0.63 -18.50
CA LEU A 182 5.48 -0.42 -19.44
C LEU A 182 5.81 0.16 -20.80
N THR A 183 7.08 0.09 -21.17
CA THR A 183 7.54 0.31 -22.54
C THR A 183 7.79 -1.04 -23.21
N VAL A 184 7.13 -1.29 -24.35
CA VAL A 184 7.30 -2.55 -25.12
C VAL A 184 7.93 -2.26 -26.47
N ASP A 185 9.19 -2.65 -26.63
CA ASP A 185 9.84 -2.68 -27.93
C ASP A 185 9.60 -4.04 -28.61
N ARG A 186 8.76 -4.05 -29.64
CA ARG A 186 8.52 -5.26 -30.44
C ARG A 186 9.42 -5.24 -31.68
N THR A 187 10.48 -6.05 -31.67
CA THR A 187 11.23 -6.35 -32.89
C THR A 187 10.41 -7.30 -33.77
N THR A 188 9.99 -6.85 -34.95
CA THR A 188 9.39 -7.71 -35.98
C THR A 188 10.42 -8.71 -36.48
N GLY A 189 10.50 -9.87 -35.84
CA GLY A 189 11.28 -11.02 -36.27
C GLY A 189 10.37 -12.05 -36.95
N GLY A 190 10.30 -12.03 -38.28
CA GLY A 190 10.06 -13.20 -39.12
C GLY A 190 8.62 -13.72 -39.23
N SER A 191 8.03 -13.49 -40.40
CA SER A 191 6.93 -14.28 -40.98
C SER A 191 7.11 -15.78 -40.72
N ARG A 192 6.15 -16.42 -40.03
CA ARG A 192 5.98 -17.87 -40.11
C ARG A 192 5.31 -18.19 -41.44
N ALA A 193 6.09 -18.79 -42.34
CA ALA A 193 5.61 -19.48 -43.53
C ALA A 193 4.75 -20.70 -43.16
#